data_AF-A0A6I3B7Z0-F1
#
_entry.id   AF-A0A6I3B7Z0-F1
#
_cell.length_a   1.000
_cell.length_b   1.000
_cell.length_c   1.000
_cell.angle_alpha   90.00
_cell.angle_beta   90.00
_cell.angle_gamma   90.00
#
_symmetry.space_group_name_H-M   'P 1'
#
loop_
_entity.id
_entity.type
_entity.pdbx_description
1 polymer ?
#
loop_
_entity_poly.entity_id
_entity_poly.type
_entity_poly.pdbx_seq_one_letter_code
_entity_poly.pdbx_strand_id
1 'polypeptide(L)'
;RPGEFVAELLDHFVKFHQDRFGWPGAPIHDAVTIAHLIDPTLVTTLAMNVQIDTISSLCMGRTVADRWSVTGLPANVNVGLDIDRDRFVTLLLGRLSQLA
;
A
#
# COMPACT_ATOMS: atom_id res chain seq x y z
N ARG A 1 14.09 -19.97 -8.24
CA ARG A 1 13.89 -18.88 -9.25
C ARG A 1 12.80 -17.82 -8.91
N PRO A 2 12.03 -17.86 -7.81
CA PRO A 2 11.08 -16.79 -7.48
C PRO A 2 11.71 -15.38 -7.37
N GLY A 3 12.92 -15.26 -6.82
CA GLY A 3 13.61 -13.98 -6.69
C GLY A 3 13.91 -13.30 -8.04
N GLU A 4 14.37 -14.07 -9.04
CA GLU A 4 14.63 -13.58 -10.40
C GLU A 4 13.33 -13.06 -11.04
N PHE A 5 12.26 -13.84 -10.95
CA PHE A 5 10.95 -13.45 -11.47
C PHE A 5 10.44 -12.14 -10.84
N VAL A 6 10.57 -11.99 -9.51
CA VAL A 6 10.15 -10.76 -8.82
C VAL A 6 11.04 -9.57 -9.22
N ALA A 7 12.35 -9.78 -9.40
CA ALA A 7 13.26 -8.72 -9.85
C ALA A 7 12.89 -8.23 -11.26
N GLU A 8 12.66 -9.15 -12.21
CA GLU A 8 12.23 -8.80 -13.58
C GLU A 8 10.90 -8.03 -13.59
N LEU A 9 9.95 -8.43 -12.75
CA LEU A 9 8.69 -7.73 -12.59
C LEU A 9 8.89 -6.30 -12.04
N LEU A 10 9.75 -6.14 -11.03
CA LEU A 10 10.06 -4.84 -10.45
C LEU A 10 10.79 -3.93 -11.43
N ASP A 11 11.75 -4.44 -12.20
CA ASP A 11 12.46 -3.67 -13.23
C ASP A 11 11.49 -3.07 -14.26
N HIS A 12 10.49 -3.85 -14.68
CA HIS A 12 9.43 -3.36 -15.55
C HIS A 12 8.65 -2.20 -14.92
N PHE A 13 8.20 -2.35 -13.67
CA PHE A 13 7.42 -1.32 -12.98
C PHE A 13 8.25 -0.09 -12.63
N VAL A 14 9.51 -0.23 -12.22
CA VAL A 14 10.40 0.91 -11.93
C VAL A 14 10.56 1.76 -13.18
N LYS A 15 10.83 1.14 -14.33
CA LYS A 15 10.92 1.86 -15.61
C LYS A 15 9.62 2.59 -15.93
N PHE A 16 8.47 1.92 -15.82
CA PHE A 16 7.17 2.55 -16.06
C PHE A 16 6.93 3.79 -15.16
N HIS A 17 7.21 3.68 -13.86
CA HIS A 17 6.99 4.78 -12.92
C HIS A 17 7.99 5.91 -13.10
N GLN A 18 9.23 5.60 -13.48
CA GLN A 18 10.23 6.59 -13.83
C GLN A 18 9.79 7.39 -15.07
N ASP A 19 9.40 6.71 -16.15
CA ASP A 19 8.98 7.35 -17.41
C ASP A 19 7.70 8.19 -17.23
N ARG A 20 6.75 7.70 -16.42
CA ARG A 20 5.44 8.34 -16.25
C ARG A 20 5.41 9.45 -15.20
N PHE A 21 6.12 9.26 -14.09
CA PHE A 21 6.01 10.11 -12.89
C PHE A 21 7.34 10.68 -12.42
N GLY A 22 8.47 10.30 -13.01
CA GLY A 22 9.80 10.73 -12.57
C GLY A 22 10.22 10.16 -11.21
N TRP A 23 9.58 9.08 -10.76
CA TRP A 23 9.87 8.47 -9.46
C TRP A 23 11.14 7.63 -9.51
N PRO A 24 11.94 7.60 -8.43
CA PRO A 24 13.18 6.82 -8.36
C PRO A 24 12.94 5.32 -8.09
N GLY A 25 11.71 4.82 -8.22
CA GLY A 25 11.33 3.45 -7.91
C GLY A 25 9.86 3.18 -8.18
N ALA A 26 9.39 1.99 -7.79
CA ALA A 26 8.01 1.56 -7.94
C ALA A 26 7.40 1.15 -6.59
N PRO A 27 6.11 1.47 -6.35
CA PRO A 27 5.38 0.95 -5.20
C PRO A 27 5.06 -0.55 -5.38
N ILE A 28 4.95 -1.26 -4.25
CA ILE A 28 4.52 -2.68 -4.22
C ILE A 28 3.27 -2.79 -3.34
N HIS A 29 2.11 -2.40 -3.89
CA HIS A 29 0.88 -2.23 -3.10
C HIS A 29 0.41 -3.50 -2.39
N ASP A 30 0.14 -4.56 -3.14
CA ASP A 30 -0.52 -5.76 -2.60
C ASP A 30 0.33 -6.50 -1.57
N ALA A 31 1.65 -6.44 -1.73
CA ALA A 31 2.59 -7.03 -0.77
C ALA A 31 2.53 -6.35 0.60
N VAL A 32 2.17 -5.06 0.67
CA VAL A 32 1.98 -4.35 1.95
C VAL A 32 0.83 -4.97 2.74
N THR A 33 -0.24 -5.41 2.09
CA THR A 33 -1.36 -6.09 2.74
C THR A 33 -0.90 -7.37 3.44
N ILE A 34 -0.13 -8.21 2.75
CA ILE A 34 0.41 -9.46 3.33
C ILE A 34 1.43 -9.15 4.43
N ALA A 35 2.28 -8.15 4.23
CA ALA A 35 3.24 -7.73 5.23
C ALA A 35 2.56 -7.23 6.52
N HIS A 36 1.47 -6.48 6.40
CA HIS A 36 0.66 -6.03 7.53
C HIS A 36 -0.04 -7.19 8.26
N LEU A 37 -0.49 -8.22 7.53
CA LEU A 37 -1.04 -9.44 8.17
C LEU A 37 0.02 -10.22 8.95
N ILE A 38 1.26 -10.24 8.47
CA ILE A 38 2.39 -10.89 9.15
C ILE A 38 2.82 -10.07 10.38
N ASP A 39 2.90 -8.75 10.22
CA ASP A 39 3.31 -7.81 11.25
C ASP A 39 2.45 -6.53 11.20
N PRO A 40 1.41 -6.44 12.04
CA PRO A 40 0.53 -5.27 12.06
C PRO A 40 1.24 -3.96 12.40
N THR A 41 2.40 -4.02 13.08
CA THR A 41 3.17 -2.83 13.49
C THR A 41 3.97 -2.21 12.34
N LEU A 42 4.01 -2.86 11.17
CA LEU A 42 4.70 -2.38 9.99
C LEU A 42 4.01 -1.17 9.36
N VAL A 43 2.68 -1.10 9.46
CA VAL A 43 1.86 -0.05 8.86
C VAL A 43 1.27 0.80 9.98
N THR A 44 1.52 2.11 9.93
CA THR A 44 0.84 3.05 10.82
C THR A 44 -0.57 3.25 10.32
N THR A 45 -1.56 2.97 11.16
CA THR A 45 -2.98 3.14 10.81
C THR A 45 -3.68 4.16 11.69
N LEU A 46 -4.73 4.78 11.17
CA LEU A 46 -5.64 5.63 11.94
C LEU A 46 -7.09 5.17 11.72
N ALA A 47 -7.83 4.96 12.80
CA ALA A 47 -9.25 4.65 12.75
C ALA A 47 -10.01 5.87 12.21
N MET A 48 -10.72 5.70 11.09
CA MET A 48 -11.48 6.76 10.43
C MET A 48 -12.87 6.28 10.04
N ASN A 49 -13.82 7.21 9.92
CA ASN A 49 -15.00 6.95 9.12
C ASN A 49 -14.61 7.08 7.64
N VAL A 50 -14.88 6.05 6.85
CA VAL A 50 -14.65 6.04 5.41
C VAL A 50 -15.97 5.72 4.70
N GLN A 51 -16.31 6.53 3.71
CA GLN A 51 -17.43 6.30 2.81
C GLN A 51 -16.96 6.19 1.36
N ILE A 52 -17.75 5.51 0.53
CA ILE A 52 -17.47 5.37 -0.90
C ILE A 52 -18.41 6.27 -1.68
N ASP A 53 -17.86 7.17 -2.48
CA ASP A 53 -18.65 7.98 -3.40
C ASP A 53 -19.11 7.12 -4.59
N THR A 54 -20.42 6.94 -4.73
CA THR A 54 -21.03 6.15 -5.81
C THR A 54 -21.92 6.98 -6.73
N ILE A 55 -21.96 8.31 -6.54
CA ILE A 55 -22.93 9.19 -7.22
C ILE A 55 -22.22 10.26 -8.06
N SER A 56 -21.13 10.85 -7.57
CA SER A 56 -20.50 11.99 -8.23
C SER A 56 -19.90 11.62 -9.58
N SER A 57 -20.17 12.42 -10.61
CA SER A 57 -19.64 12.18 -11.97
C SER A 57 -18.11 12.25 -12.05
N LEU A 58 -17.50 13.14 -11.27
CA LEU A 58 -16.04 13.35 -11.28
C LEU A 58 -15.29 12.49 -10.25
N CYS A 59 -15.98 11.98 -9.23
CA CYS A 59 -15.35 11.35 -8.05
C CYS A 59 -15.87 9.93 -7.77
N MET A 60 -16.61 9.32 -8.70
CA MET A 60 -17.11 7.96 -8.56
C MET A 60 -15.96 6.99 -8.18
N GLY A 61 -16.17 6.20 -7.14
CA GLY A 61 -15.20 5.25 -6.59
C GLY A 61 -14.24 5.84 -5.55
N ARG A 62 -14.33 7.13 -5.22
CA ARG A 62 -13.46 7.74 -4.21
C ARG A 62 -13.74 7.18 -2.82
N THR A 63 -12.68 6.84 -2.09
CA THR A 63 -12.68 6.61 -0.65
C THR A 63 -12.60 7.96 0.07
N VAL A 64 -13.71 8.41 0.65
CA VAL A 64 -13.79 9.65 1.43
C VAL A 64 -13.50 9.34 2.89
N ALA A 65 -12.29 9.67 3.35
CA ALA A 65 -11.81 9.37 4.69
C ALA A 65 -11.85 10.61 5.60
N ASP A 66 -12.61 10.55 6.70
CA ASP A 66 -12.73 11.63 7.68
C ASP A 66 -11.55 11.63 8.67
N ARG A 67 -10.40 12.12 8.22
CA ARG A 67 -9.15 12.15 9.00
C ARG A 67 -9.24 12.97 10.29
N TRP A 68 -10.06 14.03 10.29
CA TRP A 68 -10.16 14.97 11.41
C TRP A 68 -11.45 14.83 12.22
N SER A 69 -12.23 13.77 11.95
CA SER A 69 -13.49 13.47 12.65
C SER A 69 -14.51 14.62 12.60
N VAL A 70 -14.55 15.38 11.50
CA VAL A 70 -15.43 16.56 11.36
C VAL A 70 -16.88 16.18 11.04
N THR A 71 -17.13 14.94 10.61
CA THR A 71 -18.48 14.45 10.28
C THR A 71 -19.28 13.99 11.50
N GLY A 72 -18.61 13.76 12.64
CA GLY A 72 -19.23 13.18 13.83
C GLY A 72 -19.63 11.70 13.70
N LEU A 73 -19.33 11.06 12.57
CA LEU A 73 -19.65 9.64 12.34
C LEU A 73 -18.63 8.73 13.03
N PRO A 74 -19.04 7.55 13.53
CA PRO A 74 -18.12 6.60 14.12
C PRO A 74 -17.14 6.04 13.09
N ALA A 75 -15.89 5.81 13.49
CA ALA A 75 -14.91 5.14 12.65
C ALA A 75 -15.37 3.72 12.27
N ASN A 76 -15.10 3.32 11.02
CA ASN A 76 -15.50 2.02 10.48
C ASN A 76 -14.34 1.20 9.88
N VAL A 77 -13.15 1.81 9.75
CA VAL A 77 -11.95 1.13 9.23
C VAL A 77 -10.67 1.77 9.76
N ASN A 78 -9.60 0.98 9.86
CA ASN A 78 -8.25 1.46 10.08
C ASN A 78 -7.60 1.79 8.73
N VAL A 79 -7.35 3.07 8.47
CA VAL A 79 -6.73 3.54 7.22
C VAL A 79 -5.21 3.55 7.39
N GLY A 80 -4.48 2.85 6.51
CA GLY A 80 -3.02 2.89 6.45
C GLY A 80 -2.51 4.25 5.99
N LEU A 81 -1.60 4.84 6.77
CA LEU A 81 -1.07 6.19 6.54
C LEU A 81 0.43 6.21 6.26
N ASP A 82 1.17 5.25 6.79
CA ASP A 82 2.62 5.15 6.63
C ASP A 82 3.09 3.70 6.80
N ILE A 83 4.31 3.40 6.37
CA ILE A 83 4.92 2.07 6.47
C ILE A 83 6.41 2.16 6.83
N ASP A 84 6.88 1.28 7.70
CA ASP A 84 8.31 1.05 7.88
C ASP A 84 8.89 0.33 6.65
N ARG A 85 9.42 1.14 5.72
CA ARG A 85 9.96 0.67 4.43
C ARG A 85 11.07 -0.35 4.61
N ASP A 86 12.00 -0.13 5.53
CA ASP A 86 13.20 -0.97 5.64
C ASP A 86 12.86 -2.32 6.26
N ARG A 87 11.96 -2.36 7.24
CA ARG A 87 11.40 -3.61 7.74
C ARG A 87 10.58 -4.33 6.67
N PHE A 88 9.82 -3.60 5.85
CA PHE A 88 9.06 -4.19 4.74
C PHE A 88 9.99 -4.90 3.73
N VAL A 89 11.05 -4.21 3.29
CA VAL A 89 12.02 -4.78 2.35
C VAL A 89 12.76 -5.97 2.96
N THR A 90 13.14 -5.87 4.24
CA THR A 90 13.79 -6.97 4.96
C THR A 90 12.88 -8.20 5.02
N LEU A 91 11.59 -8.01 5.33
CA LEU A 91 10.60 -9.08 5.35
C LEU A 91 10.44 -9.71 3.96
N LEU A 92 10.28 -8.90 2.92
CA LEU A 92 10.08 -9.36 1.55
C LEU A 92 11.27 -10.20 1.06
N LEU A 93 12.50 -9.69 1.21
CA LEU A 93 13.71 -10.40 0.79
C LEU A 93 13.91 -11.68 1.60
N GLY A 94 13.65 -11.65 2.91
CA GLY A 94 13.69 -12.84 3.76
C GLY A 94 12.73 -13.93 3.29
N ARG A 95 11.51 -13.58 2.86
CA ARG A 95 10.54 -14.54 2.32
C ARG A 95 10.96 -15.10 0.97
N LEU A 96 11.44 -14.26 0.06
CA LEU A 96 11.91 -14.71 -1.26
C LEU A 96 13.10 -15.66 -1.16
N SER A 97 14.03 -15.41 -0.22
CA SER A 97 15.20 -16.29 0.00
C SER A 97 14.85 -17.70 0.47
N GLN A 98 13.65 -17.91 1.01
CA GLN A 98 13.19 -19.22 1.47
C GLN A 98 12.58 -20.07 0.35
N LEU A 99 12.34 -19.48 -0.82
CA LEU A 99 11.71 -20.13 -1.96
C LEU A 99 12.79 -20.43 -3.02
N ALA A 100 13.39 -21.61 -2.94
CA ALA A 100 14.37 -22.10 -3.92
C ALA A 100 13.71 -22.33 -5.29
#